data_AF-A0A7S3IWV4-F1
#
_entry.id   AF-A0A7S3IWV4-F1
#
_cell.length_a   1.000
_cell.length_b   1.000
_cell.length_c   1.000
_cell.angle_alpha   90.00
_cell.angle_beta   90.00
_cell.angle_gamma   90.00
#
_symmetry.space_group_name_H-M   'P 1'
#
loop_
_entity.id
_entity.type
_entity.pdbx_description
1 polymer ?
#
loop_
_entity_poly.entity_id
_entity_poly.type
_entity_poly.pdbx_seq_one_letter_code
_entity_poly.pdbx_strand_id
1 'polypeptide(L)'
;DSQTFSGSPVPFKQPVRPLHWVIKVSNLKKAIALLTCLGCRVLRHEEFESGCEAACNGPYSGYWSKSMVGWETEDQSFVFELTFNYGINKYRRGTDLENIRLHRFASDGTNVEEKLLKEFAGEVQKREGPPGATHYSLIDDDFLLSFVDSKATSAQLIEGLTLNSKDRQEAFRFWTKLGLKSAGGAHLEFPGFPYFKLFINEIATPVERADAFGRLAIACADEDVETVFRESGAQ
;
A
#
# COMPACT_ATOMS: atom_id res chain seq x y z
N ASP A 1 -11.79 -4.69 23.26
CA ASP A 1 -11.81 -3.30 23.73
C ASP A 1 -11.64 -2.36 22.56
N SER A 2 -12.68 -1.61 22.21
CA SER A 2 -12.60 -0.53 21.22
C SER A 2 -11.89 0.64 21.87
N GLN A 3 -10.58 0.78 21.62
CA GLN A 3 -9.88 2.03 21.93
C GLN A 3 -10.50 3.13 21.07
N THR A 4 -11.44 3.88 21.63
CA THR A 4 -11.85 5.15 21.07
C THR A 4 -10.76 6.15 21.43
N PHE A 5 -9.86 6.44 20.50
CA PHE A 5 -8.90 7.53 20.67
C PHE A 5 -9.64 8.83 21.00
N SER A 6 -9.10 9.76 21.78
CA SER A 6 -9.69 11.11 21.90
C SER A 6 -8.73 12.14 21.30
N GLY A 7 -9.23 13.32 20.92
CA GLY A 7 -8.40 14.41 20.42
C GLY A 7 -8.82 14.98 19.06
N SER A 8 -8.53 16.27 18.89
CA SER A 8 -8.70 17.00 17.64
C SER A 8 -7.72 16.51 16.56
N PRO A 9 -7.99 16.76 15.27
CA PRO A 9 -7.01 16.54 14.22
C PRO A 9 -5.68 17.24 14.51
N VAL A 10 -4.56 16.58 14.18
CA VAL A 10 -3.23 17.17 14.31
C VAL A 10 -3.15 18.38 13.36
N PRO A 11 -2.78 19.57 13.84
CA PRO A 11 -2.67 20.76 13.00
C PRO A 11 -1.35 20.74 12.22
N PHE A 12 -1.31 19.98 11.12
CA PHE A 12 -0.13 19.94 10.25
C PHE A 12 0.16 21.30 9.59
N LYS A 13 1.44 21.63 9.48
CA LYS A 13 1.92 22.87 8.85
C LYS A 13 1.79 22.85 7.34
N GLN A 14 1.80 21.66 6.75
CA GLN A 14 1.55 21.43 5.34
C GLN A 14 0.77 20.13 5.13
N PRO A 15 0.11 19.94 3.97
CA PRO A 15 -0.54 18.69 3.67
C PRO A 15 0.42 17.51 3.75
N VAL A 16 -0.01 16.43 4.42
CA VAL A 16 0.76 15.19 4.50
C VAL A 16 0.79 14.50 3.13
N ARG A 17 1.93 13.89 2.78
CA ARG A 17 2.16 13.29 1.46
C ARG A 17 2.22 11.76 1.55
N PRO A 18 1.43 11.02 0.77
CA PRO A 18 1.56 9.57 0.68
C PRO A 18 2.83 9.23 -0.11
N LEU A 19 3.69 8.38 0.47
CA LEU A 19 5.01 8.06 -0.10
C LEU A 19 5.00 6.70 -0.80
N HIS A 20 4.82 5.64 -0.02
CA HIS A 20 4.93 4.29 -0.52
C HIS A 20 4.18 3.28 0.34
N TRP A 21 3.92 2.12 -0.26
CA TRP A 21 3.48 0.92 0.44
C TRP A 21 4.62 -0.10 0.49
N VAL A 22 4.92 -0.60 1.69
CA VAL A 22 5.91 -1.65 1.90
C VAL A 22 5.28 -3.01 1.62
N ILE A 23 5.92 -3.80 0.76
CA ILE A 23 5.52 -5.17 0.42
C ILE A 23 6.69 -6.10 0.72
N LYS A 24 6.48 -7.08 1.60
CA LYS A 24 7.41 -8.21 1.73
C LYS A 24 7.19 -9.14 0.55
N VAL A 25 8.25 -9.43 -0.19
CA VAL A 25 8.19 -10.26 -1.39
C VAL A 25 8.96 -11.55 -1.20
N SER A 26 8.33 -12.66 -1.53
CA SER A 26 8.89 -14.01 -1.58
C SER A 26 9.88 -14.20 -2.73
N ASN A 27 9.73 -13.43 -3.81
CA ASN A 27 10.56 -13.51 -5.00
C ASN A 27 10.77 -12.12 -5.63
N LEU A 28 11.91 -11.49 -5.32
CA LEU A 28 12.21 -10.14 -5.78
C LEU A 28 12.19 -10.00 -7.31
N LYS A 29 12.73 -10.98 -8.04
CA LYS A 29 12.78 -10.93 -9.51
C LYS A 29 11.38 -10.96 -10.13
N LYS A 30 10.50 -11.84 -9.64
CA LYS A 30 9.11 -11.90 -10.10
C LYS A 30 8.34 -10.63 -9.73
N ALA A 31 8.56 -10.10 -8.52
CA ALA A 31 7.93 -8.86 -8.06
C ALA A 31 8.32 -7.66 -8.94
N ILE A 32 9.62 -7.50 -9.25
CA ILE A 32 10.10 -6.47 -10.17
C ILE A 32 9.51 -6.66 -11.57
N ALA A 33 9.47 -7.90 -12.08
CA ALA A 33 8.86 -8.19 -13.39
C ALA A 33 7.37 -7.83 -13.44
N LEU A 34 6.61 -8.14 -12.38
CA LEU A 34 5.19 -7.80 -12.24
C LEU A 34 4.99 -6.28 -12.29
N LEU A 35 5.74 -5.53 -11.48
CA LEU A 35 5.64 -4.08 -11.47
C LEU A 35 6.13 -3.46 -12.79
N THR A 36 7.12 -4.05 -13.44
CA THR A 36 7.58 -3.63 -14.78
C THR A 36 6.52 -3.88 -15.86
N CYS A 37 5.78 -5.00 -15.78
CA CYS A 37 4.62 -5.26 -16.65
C CYS A 37 3.56 -4.14 -16.51
N LEU A 38 3.38 -3.63 -15.30
CA LEU A 38 2.51 -2.49 -14.97
C LEU A 38 3.15 -1.12 -15.29
N GLY A 39 4.33 -1.08 -15.92
CA GLY A 39 4.97 0.17 -16.36
C GLY A 39 5.84 0.86 -15.30
N CYS A 40 6.12 0.23 -14.16
CA CYS A 40 7.08 0.75 -13.19
C CYS A 40 8.53 0.50 -13.61
N ARG A 41 9.46 1.20 -12.95
CA ARG A 41 10.91 0.95 -12.99
C ARG A 41 11.48 0.88 -11.57
N VAL A 42 12.63 0.24 -11.42
CA VAL A 42 13.42 0.34 -10.18
C VAL A 42 13.99 1.75 -10.09
N LEU A 43 13.78 2.42 -8.96
CA LEU A 43 14.22 3.78 -8.69
C LEU A 43 15.54 3.77 -7.90
N ARG A 44 15.62 2.90 -6.90
CA ARG A 44 16.84 2.59 -6.14
C ARG A 44 16.75 1.20 -5.53
N HIS A 45 17.92 0.62 -5.27
CA HIS A 45 18.07 -0.69 -4.65
C HIS A 45 19.19 -0.62 -3.62
N GLU A 46 18.93 -1.16 -2.43
CA GLU A 46 19.81 -1.12 -1.27
C GLU A 46 19.89 -2.52 -0.65
N GLU A 47 21.10 -2.91 -0.27
CA GLU A 47 21.40 -4.19 0.39
C GLU A 47 21.80 -3.94 1.84
N PHE A 48 21.34 -4.80 2.75
CA PHE A 48 21.54 -4.65 4.19
C PHE A 48 22.03 -5.97 4.80
N GLU A 49 23.07 -5.86 5.62
CA GLU A 49 23.70 -7.02 6.28
C GLU A 49 23.11 -7.36 7.65
N SER A 50 22.34 -6.44 8.23
CA SER A 50 21.69 -6.61 9.51
C SER A 50 20.19 -6.32 9.41
N GLY A 51 19.40 -6.94 10.29
CA GLY A 51 17.99 -6.62 10.45
C GLY A 51 17.75 -5.12 10.68
N CYS A 52 16.61 -4.62 10.21
CA CYS A 52 16.30 -3.21 10.33
C CYS A 52 15.83 -2.87 11.76
N GLU A 53 16.41 -1.84 12.39
CA GLU A 53 16.03 -1.40 13.75
C GLU A 53 14.54 -1.05 13.87
N ALA A 54 13.96 -0.47 12.82
CA ALA A 54 12.53 -0.16 12.74
C ALA A 54 11.66 -1.37 12.34
N ALA A 55 12.20 -2.59 12.47
CA ALA A 55 11.60 -3.87 12.07
C ALA A 55 11.04 -3.85 10.64
N CYS A 56 11.65 -3.06 9.74
CA CYS A 56 11.13 -2.86 8.39
C CYS A 56 11.04 -4.15 7.58
N ASN A 57 11.99 -5.04 7.78
CA ASN A 57 12.02 -6.33 7.15
C ASN A 57 11.21 -7.39 7.92
N GLY A 58 10.72 -7.08 9.12
CA GLY A 58 10.05 -8.00 10.04
C GLY A 58 11.00 -8.48 11.15
N PRO A 59 10.67 -9.58 11.86
CA PRO A 59 11.49 -10.13 12.94
C PRO A 59 12.75 -10.86 12.44
N TYR A 60 13.16 -10.68 11.18
CA TYR A 60 14.24 -11.44 10.56
C TYR A 60 15.57 -10.73 10.73
N SER A 61 16.58 -11.46 11.19
CA SER A 61 17.92 -10.93 11.48
C SER A 61 18.93 -11.09 10.34
N GLY A 62 18.54 -11.77 9.26
CA GLY A 62 19.41 -12.05 8.11
C GLY A 62 19.54 -10.87 7.14
N TYR A 63 20.38 -11.08 6.12
CA TYR A 63 20.50 -10.17 4.98
C TYR A 63 19.14 -9.90 4.35
N TRP A 64 18.93 -8.68 3.90
CA TRP A 64 17.72 -8.29 3.19
C TRP A 64 18.04 -7.13 2.23
N SER A 65 17.19 -6.98 1.22
CA SER A 65 17.27 -5.86 0.30
C SER A 65 15.99 -5.05 0.29
N LYS A 66 16.14 -3.78 -0.05
CA LYS A 66 15.07 -2.82 -0.31
C LYS A 66 15.14 -2.39 -1.76
N SER A 67 14.03 -2.52 -2.49
CA SER A 67 13.90 -1.95 -3.83
C SER A 67 12.74 -0.98 -3.86
N MET A 68 12.99 0.27 -4.23
CA MET A 68 11.93 1.23 -4.51
C MET A 68 11.53 1.11 -5.97
N VAL A 69 10.25 0.88 -6.25
CA VAL A 69 9.74 0.62 -7.60
C VAL A 69 8.49 1.44 -7.85
N GLY A 70 8.48 2.24 -8.92
CA GLY A 70 7.39 3.17 -9.20
C GLY A 70 7.31 3.62 -10.66
N TRP A 71 6.24 4.32 -11.00
CA TRP A 71 6.03 4.89 -12.35
C TRP A 71 6.82 6.17 -12.58
N GLU A 72 7.05 6.96 -11.52
CA GLU A 72 7.93 8.13 -11.55
C GLU A 72 8.88 8.14 -10.35
N THR A 73 9.62 9.24 -10.16
CA THR A 73 10.51 9.43 -9.02
C THR A 73 9.73 9.55 -7.69
N GLU A 74 10.41 9.25 -6.57
CA GLU A 74 9.81 9.19 -5.22
C GLU A 74 9.28 10.55 -4.70
N ASP A 75 9.70 11.65 -5.31
CA ASP A 75 9.22 13.03 -5.06
C ASP A 75 7.90 13.34 -5.78
N GLN A 76 7.58 12.63 -6.87
CA GLN A 76 6.42 12.92 -7.72
C GLN A 76 5.29 11.87 -7.64
N SER A 77 5.60 10.64 -7.22
CA SER A 77 4.66 9.52 -7.29
C SER A 77 4.56 8.73 -6.00
N PHE A 78 3.44 8.00 -5.86
CA PHE A 78 3.34 6.92 -4.89
C PHE A 78 4.05 5.68 -5.44
N VAL A 79 4.94 5.08 -4.65
CA VAL A 79 5.78 3.96 -5.10
C VAL A 79 5.61 2.73 -4.20
N PHE A 80 6.21 1.61 -4.60
CA PHE A 80 6.28 0.40 -3.78
C PHE A 80 7.68 0.24 -3.19
N GLU A 81 7.76 -0.03 -1.90
CA GLU A 81 8.98 -0.48 -1.24
C GLU A 81 8.94 -2.00 -1.16
N LEU A 82 9.72 -2.69 -1.99
CA LEU A 82 9.85 -4.14 -1.94
C LEU A 82 10.91 -4.52 -0.91
N THR A 83 10.52 -5.29 0.09
CA THR A 83 11.43 -5.86 1.09
C THR A 83 11.62 -7.34 0.80
N PHE A 84 12.84 -7.74 0.43
CA PHE A 84 13.18 -9.13 0.15
C PHE A 84 14.15 -9.64 1.22
N ASN A 85 13.70 -10.59 2.04
CA ASN A 85 14.55 -11.21 3.06
C ASN A 85 15.20 -12.49 2.50
N TYR A 86 16.52 -12.56 2.51
CA TYR A 86 17.23 -13.72 1.97
C TYR A 86 16.88 -14.98 2.76
N GLY A 87 16.56 -16.06 2.05
CA GLY A 87 16.15 -17.34 2.63
C GLY A 87 14.68 -17.43 3.06
N ILE A 88 13.92 -16.34 3.01
CA ILE A 88 12.48 -16.35 3.27
C ILE A 88 11.73 -16.32 1.92
N ASN A 89 11.07 -17.42 1.60
CA ASN A 89 10.44 -17.63 0.29
C ASN A 89 8.90 -17.65 0.36
N LYS A 90 8.31 -17.32 1.51
CA LYS A 90 6.87 -17.20 1.68
C LYS A 90 6.56 -16.38 2.92
N TYR A 91 5.52 -15.55 2.84
CA TYR A 91 4.96 -14.85 3.98
C TYR A 91 3.51 -15.27 4.15
N ARG A 92 3.09 -15.53 5.40
CA ARG A 92 1.68 -15.75 5.67
C ARG A 92 0.93 -14.43 5.52
N ARG A 93 0.06 -14.34 4.52
CA ARG A 93 -0.82 -13.19 4.29
C ARG A 93 -1.96 -13.20 5.32
N GLY A 94 -2.18 -12.05 5.94
CA GLY A 94 -3.31 -11.80 6.82
C GLY A 94 -4.51 -11.24 6.06
N THR A 95 -5.44 -10.62 6.78
CA THR A 95 -6.63 -9.94 6.25
C THR A 95 -6.54 -8.41 6.36
N ASP A 96 -5.39 -7.84 6.72
CA ASP A 96 -5.19 -6.40 6.91
C ASP A 96 -5.25 -5.58 5.63
N LEU A 97 -4.59 -6.05 4.57
CA LEU A 97 -4.68 -5.49 3.23
C LEU A 97 -5.74 -6.26 2.43
N GLU A 98 -6.73 -5.55 1.91
CA GLU A 98 -7.72 -6.13 0.99
C GLU A 98 -7.17 -6.17 -0.43
N ASN A 99 -6.70 -5.02 -0.93
CA ASN A 99 -6.11 -4.91 -2.27
C ASN A 99 -5.31 -3.62 -2.47
N ILE A 100 -4.48 -3.64 -3.49
CA ILE A 100 -3.93 -2.50 -4.22
C ILE A 100 -4.86 -2.24 -5.41
N ARG A 101 -5.38 -1.03 -5.53
CA ARG A 101 -6.32 -0.63 -6.58
C ARG A 101 -5.57 0.03 -7.72
N LEU A 102 -5.72 -0.50 -8.93
CA LEU A 102 -5.11 0.02 -10.14
C LEU A 102 -6.17 0.42 -11.16
N HIS A 103 -5.92 1.48 -11.92
CA HIS A 103 -6.68 1.79 -13.12
C HIS A 103 -6.50 0.66 -14.16
N ARG A 104 -7.61 0.15 -14.70
CA ARG A 104 -7.61 -0.89 -15.75
C ARG A 104 -6.90 -0.43 -17.02
N PHE A 105 -7.05 0.83 -17.37
CA PHE A 105 -6.47 1.39 -18.59
C PHE A 105 -5.34 2.38 -18.25
N ALA A 106 -4.19 2.20 -18.89
CA ALA A 106 -3.10 3.17 -18.85
C ALA A 106 -3.49 4.47 -19.58
N SER A 107 -2.69 5.52 -19.42
CA SER A 107 -2.96 6.84 -20.03
C SER A 107 -2.99 6.82 -21.57
N ASP A 108 -2.36 5.83 -22.20
CA ASP A 108 -2.40 5.57 -23.64
C ASP A 108 -3.62 4.72 -24.09
N GLY A 109 -4.41 4.20 -23.14
CA GLY A 109 -5.55 3.33 -23.39
C GLY A 109 -5.24 1.83 -23.35
N THR A 110 -3.99 1.43 -23.09
CA THR A 110 -3.61 0.02 -22.94
C THR A 110 -4.37 -0.62 -21.77
N ASN A 111 -5.02 -1.76 -22.00
CA ASN A 111 -5.64 -2.56 -20.95
C ASN A 111 -4.57 -3.32 -20.17
N VAL A 112 -4.16 -2.76 -19.02
CA VAL A 112 -3.07 -3.32 -18.20
C VAL A 112 -3.49 -4.57 -17.43
N GLU A 113 -4.78 -4.72 -17.14
CA GLU A 113 -5.33 -5.94 -16.53
C GLU A 113 -5.17 -7.12 -17.48
N GLU A 114 -5.62 -7.00 -18.72
CA GLU A 114 -5.48 -8.05 -19.73
C GLU A 114 -4.01 -8.40 -19.99
N LYS A 115 -3.15 -7.39 -20.11
CA LYS A 115 -1.70 -7.59 -20.26
C LYS A 115 -1.11 -8.38 -19.10
N LEU A 116 -1.39 -7.97 -17.86
CA LEU A 116 -0.90 -8.64 -16.66
C LEU A 116 -1.38 -10.10 -16.59
N LEU A 117 -2.67 -10.34 -16.83
CA LEU A 117 -3.24 -11.69 -16.77
C LEU A 117 -2.65 -12.62 -17.82
N LYS A 118 -2.25 -12.09 -18.98
CA LYS A 118 -1.56 -12.85 -20.01
C LYS A 118 -0.11 -13.14 -19.63
N GLU A 119 0.64 -12.15 -19.16
CA GLU A 119 2.06 -12.30 -18.82
C GLU A 119 2.28 -13.15 -17.55
N PHE A 120 1.33 -13.14 -16.61
CA PHE A 120 1.41 -13.83 -15.32
C PHE A 120 0.37 -14.94 -15.16
N ALA A 121 -0.09 -15.54 -16.27
CA ALA A 121 -1.14 -16.57 -16.26
C ALA A 121 -0.85 -17.77 -15.34
N GLY A 122 0.43 -18.10 -15.11
CA GLY A 122 0.85 -19.19 -14.21
C GLY A 122 0.99 -18.79 -12.73
N GLU A 123 0.93 -17.49 -12.42
CA GLU A 123 1.07 -16.96 -11.06
C GLU A 123 -0.23 -16.39 -10.51
N VAL A 124 -1.17 -16.04 -11.39
CA VAL A 124 -2.41 -15.36 -11.01
C VAL A 124 -3.46 -16.32 -10.47
N GLN A 125 -4.04 -15.97 -9.33
CA GLN A 125 -5.19 -16.64 -8.74
C GLN A 125 -6.32 -15.63 -8.60
N LYS A 126 -7.46 -15.93 -9.21
CA LYS A 126 -8.68 -15.13 -9.01
C LYS A 126 -9.19 -15.36 -7.59
N ARG A 127 -9.52 -14.26 -6.91
CA ARG A 127 -10.19 -14.28 -5.61
C ARG A 127 -11.55 -13.60 -5.73
N GLU A 128 -12.50 -14.08 -4.94
CA GLU A 128 -13.75 -13.37 -4.75
C GLU A 128 -13.44 -12.02 -4.09
N GLY A 129 -13.91 -10.94 -4.71
CA GLY A 129 -13.89 -9.61 -4.14
C GLY A 129 -15.28 -9.14 -3.75
N PRO A 130 -15.42 -7.91 -3.24
CA PRO A 130 -16.72 -7.27 -3.10
C PRO A 130 -17.49 -7.30 -4.43
N PRO A 131 -18.83 -7.34 -4.41
CA PRO A 131 -19.65 -7.44 -5.62
C PRO A 131 -19.24 -6.42 -6.69
N GLY A 132 -18.92 -6.91 -7.89
CA GLY A 132 -18.52 -6.08 -9.04
C GLY A 132 -17.02 -5.81 -9.18
N ALA A 133 -16.16 -6.33 -8.30
CA ALA A 133 -14.71 -6.20 -8.42
C ALA A 133 -14.01 -7.57 -8.39
N THR A 134 -13.25 -7.90 -9.44
CA THR A 134 -12.40 -9.10 -9.43
C THR A 134 -11.10 -8.79 -8.70
N HIS A 135 -10.71 -9.67 -7.78
CA HIS A 135 -9.44 -9.57 -7.07
C HIS A 135 -8.49 -10.64 -7.59
N TYR A 136 -7.21 -10.31 -7.60
CA TYR A 136 -6.14 -11.18 -8.05
C TYR A 136 -5.10 -11.29 -6.96
N SER A 137 -4.76 -12.52 -6.58
CA SER A 137 -3.51 -12.78 -5.89
C SER A 137 -2.45 -13.20 -6.90
N LEU A 138 -1.23 -12.68 -6.75
CA LEU A 138 -0.08 -13.05 -7.56
C LEU A 138 1.15 -13.28 -6.67
N ILE A 139 2.01 -14.21 -7.10
CA ILE A 139 3.32 -14.50 -6.49
C ILE A 139 3.16 -14.85 -5.00
N ASP A 140 2.66 -16.06 -4.72
CA ASP A 140 2.53 -16.58 -3.34
C ASP A 140 1.79 -15.65 -2.34
N ASP A 141 0.79 -14.89 -2.82
CA ASP A 141 0.04 -13.88 -2.05
C ASP A 141 0.83 -12.62 -1.66
N ASP A 142 1.96 -12.35 -2.29
CA ASP A 142 2.72 -11.11 -2.13
C ASP A 142 1.91 -9.89 -2.61
N PHE A 143 1.19 -10.03 -3.73
CA PHE A 143 0.39 -8.97 -4.33
C PHE A 143 -1.09 -9.32 -4.35
N LEU A 144 -1.92 -8.44 -3.77
CA LEU A 144 -3.37 -8.48 -3.89
C LEU A 144 -3.80 -7.29 -4.74
N LEU A 145 -4.24 -7.53 -5.98
CA LEU A 145 -4.56 -6.48 -6.95
C LEU A 145 -6.04 -6.48 -7.29
N SER A 146 -6.58 -5.30 -7.54
CA SER A 146 -7.89 -5.12 -8.19
C SER A 146 -7.78 -4.03 -9.26
N PHE A 147 -8.57 -4.16 -10.32
CA PHE A 147 -8.60 -3.19 -11.41
C PHE A 147 -9.95 -2.46 -11.44
N VAL A 148 -9.89 -1.14 -11.31
CA VAL A 148 -11.06 -0.28 -11.44
C VAL A 148 -11.27 0.09 -12.90
N ASP A 149 -12.53 0.05 -13.35
CA ASP A 149 -12.91 0.35 -14.74
C ASP A 149 -12.79 1.86 -15.02
N SER A 150 -11.55 2.30 -15.20
CA SER A 150 -11.18 3.69 -15.39
C SER A 150 -9.81 3.79 -16.03
N LYS A 151 -9.54 4.96 -16.59
CA LYS A 151 -8.29 5.29 -17.27
C LYS A 151 -7.41 6.16 -16.36
N ALA A 152 -6.15 5.79 -16.22
CA ALA A 152 -5.16 6.60 -15.53
C ALA A 152 -4.99 7.96 -16.24
N THR A 153 -4.92 9.04 -15.45
CA THR A 153 -4.73 10.41 -15.95
C THR A 153 -3.25 10.79 -16.07
N SER A 154 -2.35 9.92 -15.61
CA SER A 154 -0.89 10.07 -15.66
C SER A 154 -0.23 8.72 -15.88
N ALA A 155 1.10 8.66 -15.83
CA ALA A 155 1.84 7.40 -15.84
C ALA A 155 1.50 6.48 -14.66
N GLN A 156 1.06 7.04 -13.52
CA GLN A 156 0.70 6.27 -12.33
C GLN A 156 -0.61 5.52 -12.54
N LEU A 157 -0.55 4.19 -12.45
CA LEU A 157 -1.75 3.34 -12.51
C LEU A 157 -2.44 3.18 -11.16
N ILE A 158 -1.78 3.48 -10.06
CA ILE A 158 -2.38 3.30 -8.73
C ILE A 158 -3.49 4.32 -8.49
N GLU A 159 -4.67 3.82 -8.08
CA GLU A 159 -5.73 4.66 -7.52
C GLU A 159 -5.56 4.80 -6.00
N GLY A 160 -5.16 3.71 -5.35
CA GLY A 160 -5.07 3.66 -3.90
C GLY A 160 -4.89 2.27 -3.32
N LEU A 161 -5.07 2.17 -2.00
CA LEU A 161 -5.08 0.91 -1.25
C LEU A 161 -6.41 0.75 -0.53
N THR A 162 -6.87 -0.49 -0.40
CA THR A 162 -7.99 -0.83 0.48
C THR A 162 -7.47 -1.57 1.70
N LEU A 163 -7.63 -0.97 2.88
CA LEU A 163 -7.33 -1.60 4.16
C LEU A 163 -8.62 -2.09 4.82
N ASN A 164 -8.56 -3.27 5.42
CA ASN A 164 -9.66 -3.80 6.21
C ASN A 164 -9.62 -3.21 7.63
N SER A 165 -10.80 -2.86 8.14
CA SER A 165 -11.01 -2.41 9.52
C SER A 165 -12.22 -3.13 10.11
N LYS A 166 -12.22 -3.33 11.43
CA LYS A 166 -13.40 -3.81 12.15
C LYS A 166 -14.44 -2.70 12.39
N ASP A 167 -13.97 -1.45 12.42
CA ASP A 167 -14.79 -0.27 12.66
C ASP A 167 -14.35 0.79 11.65
N ARG A 168 -15.19 1.03 10.64
CA ARG A 168 -14.87 2.01 9.61
C ARG A 168 -14.93 3.43 10.14
N GLN A 169 -15.87 3.73 11.05
CA GLN A 169 -16.00 5.07 11.61
C GLN A 169 -14.75 5.44 12.40
N GLU A 170 -14.24 4.51 13.21
CA GLU A 170 -13.02 4.70 13.96
C GLU A 170 -11.79 4.83 13.07
N ALA A 171 -11.67 4.00 12.02
CA ALA A 171 -10.60 4.13 11.04
C ALA A 171 -10.61 5.50 10.35
N PHE A 172 -11.77 5.97 9.90
CA PHE A 172 -11.90 7.30 9.30
C PHE A 172 -11.49 8.41 10.26
N ARG A 173 -11.87 8.28 11.52
CA ARG A 173 -11.52 9.25 12.57
C ARG A 173 -10.02 9.30 12.81
N PHE A 174 -9.37 8.13 12.91
CA PHE A 174 -7.91 8.02 13.02
C PHE A 174 -7.20 8.67 11.84
N TRP A 175 -7.56 8.32 10.61
CA TRP A 175 -6.90 8.86 9.42
C TRP A 175 -7.15 10.36 9.21
N THR A 176 -8.35 10.84 9.55
CA THR A 176 -8.65 12.28 9.54
C THR A 176 -7.79 13.03 10.56
N LYS A 177 -7.51 12.40 11.70
CA LYS A 177 -6.58 12.96 12.71
C LYS A 177 -5.16 13.08 12.17
N LEU A 178 -4.75 12.19 11.27
CA LEU A 178 -3.47 12.23 10.55
C LEU A 178 -3.48 13.12 9.28
N GLY A 179 -4.48 13.99 9.13
CA GLY A 179 -4.49 15.02 8.08
C GLY A 179 -5.13 14.61 6.76
N LEU A 180 -5.65 13.39 6.65
CA LEU A 180 -6.45 12.98 5.49
C LEU A 180 -7.86 13.59 5.57
N LYS A 181 -8.56 13.68 4.44
CA LYS A 181 -9.94 14.20 4.38
C LYS A 181 -10.90 13.16 3.84
N SER A 182 -12.05 13.04 4.49
CA SER A 182 -13.17 12.27 3.95
C SER A 182 -13.99 13.13 2.99
N ALA A 183 -14.27 12.60 1.81
CA ALA A 183 -15.18 13.21 0.83
C ALA A 183 -16.62 12.66 0.91
N GLY A 184 -16.98 11.99 2.02
CA GLY A 184 -18.31 11.38 2.19
C GLY A 184 -18.49 10.01 1.54
N GLY A 185 -17.40 9.39 1.06
CA GLY A 185 -17.38 8.07 0.43
C GLY A 185 -16.75 6.97 1.29
N ALA A 186 -16.32 5.88 0.64
CA ALA A 186 -15.59 4.77 1.28
C ALA A 186 -14.07 5.00 1.37
N HIS A 187 -13.60 6.18 0.95
CA HIS A 187 -12.19 6.54 0.93
C HIS A 187 -11.90 7.88 1.60
N LEU A 188 -10.62 8.03 1.93
CA LEU A 188 -9.97 9.23 2.42
C LEU A 188 -8.96 9.72 1.38
N GLU A 189 -8.80 11.03 1.30
CA GLU A 189 -7.96 11.71 0.33
C GLU A 189 -6.79 12.42 1.03
N PHE A 190 -5.65 12.46 0.36
CA PHE A 190 -4.50 13.25 0.77
C PHE A 190 -4.61 14.65 0.12
N PRO A 191 -4.84 15.72 0.89
CA PRO A 191 -5.00 17.06 0.32
C PRO A 191 -3.77 17.46 -0.51
N GLY A 192 -3.99 17.90 -1.76
CA GLY A 192 -2.91 18.25 -2.69
C GLY A 192 -2.26 17.06 -3.42
N PHE A 193 -2.63 15.82 -3.09
CA PHE A 193 -2.07 14.60 -3.71
C PHE A 193 -3.20 13.68 -4.22
N PRO A 194 -3.95 14.10 -5.27
CA PRO A 194 -5.16 13.39 -5.73
C PRO A 194 -4.87 12.07 -6.44
N TYR A 195 -3.59 11.76 -6.70
CA TYR A 195 -3.15 10.53 -7.37
C TYR A 195 -3.24 9.28 -6.47
N PHE A 196 -3.51 9.43 -5.17
CA PHE A 196 -3.59 8.30 -4.25
C PHE A 196 -4.71 8.50 -3.22
N LYS A 197 -5.51 7.45 -3.03
CA LYS A 197 -6.61 7.40 -2.05
C LYS A 197 -6.41 6.24 -1.08
N LEU A 198 -6.93 6.40 0.14
CA LEU A 198 -6.98 5.32 1.13
C LEU A 198 -8.43 4.88 1.32
N PHE A 199 -8.75 3.66 0.91
CA PHE A 199 -10.06 3.05 1.07
C PHE A 199 -10.11 2.23 2.35
N ILE A 200 -11.24 2.27 3.05
CA ILE A 200 -11.48 1.44 4.24
C ILE A 200 -12.66 0.51 3.97
N ASN A 201 -12.39 -0.78 3.99
CA ASN A 201 -13.40 -1.83 3.95
C ASN A 201 -13.70 -2.30 5.38
N GLU A 202 -14.99 -2.37 5.74
CA GLU A 202 -15.39 -2.87 7.06
C GLU A 202 -15.59 -4.38 6.99
N ILE A 203 -14.93 -5.14 7.88
CA ILE A 203 -15.06 -6.58 7.97
C ILE A 203 -15.61 -7.00 9.33
N ALA A 204 -16.44 -8.04 9.35
CA ALA A 204 -17.05 -8.55 10.57
C ALA A 204 -16.05 -9.31 11.47
N THR A 205 -14.98 -9.83 10.87
CA THR A 205 -13.95 -10.61 11.57
C THR A 205 -12.83 -9.71 12.08
N PRO A 206 -12.08 -10.14 13.11
CA PRO A 206 -10.87 -9.44 13.52
C PRO A 206 -9.86 -9.34 12.36
N VAL A 207 -9.23 -8.17 12.22
CA VAL A 207 -8.13 -7.97 11.27
C VAL A 207 -6.91 -8.78 11.72
N GLU A 208 -6.43 -9.66 10.86
CA GLU A 208 -5.21 -10.42 11.07
C GLU A 208 -4.08 -9.81 10.22
N ARG A 209 -2.95 -9.44 10.84
CA ARG A 209 -1.79 -8.89 10.10
C ARG A 209 -0.86 -9.98 9.56
N ALA A 210 -0.75 -11.09 10.29
CA ALA A 210 0.16 -12.19 10.00
C ALA A 210 1.60 -11.71 9.72
N ASP A 211 2.31 -12.33 8.77
CA ASP A 211 3.73 -12.04 8.50
C ASP A 211 3.91 -11.05 7.35
N ALA A 212 2.97 -11.04 6.40
CA ALA A 212 3.04 -10.27 5.16
C ALA A 212 2.50 -8.84 5.27
N PHE A 213 2.13 -8.38 6.48
CA PHE A 213 1.59 -7.02 6.67
C PHE A 213 2.51 -5.97 6.05
N GLY A 214 1.89 -5.03 5.36
CA GLY A 214 2.61 -3.90 4.79
C GLY A 214 2.59 -2.69 5.71
N ARG A 215 3.17 -1.59 5.23
CA ARG A 215 3.16 -0.29 5.92
C ARG A 215 2.98 0.81 4.91
N LEU A 216 2.11 1.77 5.24
CA LEU A 216 1.94 3.00 4.49
C LEU A 216 2.86 4.05 5.09
N ALA A 217 3.78 4.57 4.29
CA ALA A 217 4.62 5.69 4.69
C ALA A 217 3.99 7.02 4.25
N ILE A 218 3.95 7.98 5.17
CA ILE A 218 3.37 9.31 4.97
C ILE A 218 4.41 10.33 5.44
N ALA A 219 4.73 11.32 4.61
CA ALA A 219 5.57 12.45 5.01
C ALA A 219 4.74 13.59 5.60
N CYS A 220 5.31 14.29 6.57
CA CYS A 220 4.86 15.59 7.09
C CYS A 220 6.06 16.54 7.19
N ALA A 221 5.85 17.78 7.64
CA ALA A 221 6.98 18.66 7.94
C ALA A 221 7.77 18.12 9.14
N ASP A 222 9.09 18.36 9.17
CA ASP A 222 9.97 17.88 10.25
C ASP A 222 9.48 18.33 11.65
N GLU A 223 9.05 19.58 11.76
CA GLU A 223 8.47 20.15 12.99
C GLU A 223 7.16 19.48 13.45
N ASP A 224 6.46 18.79 12.53
CA ASP A 224 5.22 18.09 12.85
C ASP A 224 5.49 16.66 13.35
N VAL A 225 6.68 16.09 13.14
CA VAL A 225 6.98 14.67 13.45
C VAL A 225 6.75 14.36 14.93
N GLU A 226 7.33 15.16 15.82
CA GLU A 226 7.15 14.97 17.26
C GLU A 226 5.69 15.16 17.69
N THR A 227 4.99 16.12 17.06
CA THR A 227 3.58 16.41 17.32
C THR A 227 2.72 15.23 16.92
N VAL A 228 2.99 14.60 15.77
CA VAL A 228 2.29 13.38 15.35
C VAL A 228 2.47 12.27 16.39
N PHE A 229 3.70 11.99 16.85
CA PHE A 229 3.90 10.95 17.86
C PHE A 229 3.18 11.26 19.17
N ARG A 230 3.21 12.52 19.62
CA ARG A 230 2.58 12.94 20.88
C ARG A 230 1.05 12.97 20.80
N GLU A 231 0.50 13.45 19.70
CA GLU A 231 -0.91 13.80 19.60
C GLU A 231 -1.74 12.77 18.81
N SER A 232 -1.14 11.94 17.95
CA SER A 232 -1.89 10.91 17.19
C SER A 232 -2.61 9.93 18.10
N GLY A 233 -2.10 9.73 19.32
CA GLY A 233 -2.60 8.73 20.25
C GLY A 233 -1.97 7.35 20.06
N ALA A 234 -0.92 7.24 19.24
CA ALA A 234 -0.07 6.06 19.19
C ALA A 234 0.69 5.92 20.52
N GLN A 235 0.18 5.12 21.45
CA GLN A 235 0.95 4.55 22.55
C GLN A 235 1.46 3.16 22.15
#